data_AF-A0A8H5PUD2-F1
#
_entry.id   AF-A0A8H5PUD2-F1
#
_cell.length_a   1.000
_cell.length_b   1.000
_cell.length_c   1.000
_cell.angle_alpha   90.00
_cell.angle_beta   90.00
_cell.angle_gamma   90.00
#
_symmetry.space_group_name_H-M   'P 1'
#
loop_
_entity.id
_entity.type
_entity.pdbx_description
1 polymer ?
#
loop_
_entity_poly.entity_id
_entity_poly.type
_entity_poly.pdbx_seq_one_letter_code
_entity_poly.pdbx_strand_id
1 'polypeptide(L)'
;MGRRLGDGQGWARLNSWRTSIRHEKQYRPLHRFSAVSAAIGFIDALSLDKRSSLRNINIHEDRISGYPDGQAIGLIPFCRENKRLRIRHKLSMVRNLFERVYLSQGSAFGDIQELESQRDRGARWTNKSFLAHIAEGLYTIVANCLAEAMFLPDAGMPDGSYTLLLDAEDATDMCSAIFNKMYSTKRLRGWYLPVL
;
A
#
# COMPACT_ATOMS: atom_id res chain seq x y z
N MET A 1 5.67 9.31 17.33
CA MET A 1 4.40 10.06 17.45
C MET A 1 3.29 9.16 18.04
N GLY A 2 3.41 8.74 19.30
CA GLY A 2 2.62 7.64 19.87
C GLY A 2 1.82 7.97 21.13
N ARG A 3 1.14 9.13 21.20
CA ARG A 3 0.26 9.48 22.34
C ARG A 3 -1.02 10.23 21.94
N ARG A 4 -1.55 10.02 20.73
CA ARG A 4 -2.71 10.78 20.24
C ARG A 4 -3.90 9.94 19.76
N LEU A 5 -3.88 8.64 20.02
CA LEU A 5 -4.96 7.70 19.65
C LEU A 5 -5.37 6.79 20.82
N GLY A 6 -4.90 7.08 22.04
CA GLY A 6 -5.12 6.24 23.23
C GLY A 6 -6.40 6.55 24.00
N ASP A 7 -7.12 7.60 23.63
CA ASP A 7 -8.40 7.99 24.21
C ASP A 7 -9.48 7.71 23.16
N GLY A 8 -10.44 6.83 23.46
CA GLY A 8 -11.56 6.44 22.58
C GLY A 8 -12.42 7.59 22.01
N GLN A 9 -12.06 8.85 22.28
CA GLN A 9 -12.56 10.06 21.65
C GLN A 9 -12.07 10.26 20.21
N GLY A 10 -10.94 9.66 19.80
CA GLY A 10 -10.44 9.77 18.42
C GLY A 10 -11.46 9.29 17.37
N TRP A 11 -12.10 8.15 17.65
CA TRP A 11 -13.17 7.60 16.81
C TRP A 11 -14.46 8.43 16.86
N ALA A 12 -14.84 8.95 18.03
CA ALA A 12 -16.01 9.81 18.17
C ALA A 12 -15.85 11.16 17.44
N ARG A 13 -14.63 11.74 17.43
CA ARG A 13 -14.29 12.97 16.69
C ARG A 13 -14.27 12.78 15.19
N LEU A 14 -13.95 11.58 14.70
CA LEU A 14 -14.08 11.23 13.28
C LEU A 14 -15.55 11.10 12.85
N ASN A 15 -16.39 10.55 13.73
CA ASN A 15 -17.82 10.37 13.48
C ASN A 15 -18.65 11.67 13.64
N SER A 16 -18.14 12.70 14.32
CA SER A 16 -18.85 13.98 14.52
C SER A 16 -18.81 14.92 13.30
N TRP A 17 -18.13 14.55 12.22
CA TRP A 17 -18.13 15.33 10.97
C TRP A 17 -19.41 15.04 10.16
N ARG A 18 -20.53 15.63 10.58
CA ARG A 18 -21.78 15.60 9.79
C ARG A 18 -21.76 16.62 8.65
N THR A 19 -21.43 16.09 7.47
CA THR A 19 -22.18 16.19 6.21
C THR A 19 -22.54 17.58 5.65
N SER A 20 -21.72 18.03 4.70
CA SER A 20 -22.25 18.71 3.52
C SER A 20 -22.24 17.70 2.36
N ILE A 21 -23.37 17.55 1.68
CA ILE A 21 -23.64 16.52 0.64
C ILE A 21 -22.67 16.62 -0.56
N ARG A 22 -22.02 17.78 -0.75
CA ARG A 22 -20.96 17.96 -1.76
C ARG A 22 -19.56 17.61 -1.24
N HIS A 23 -19.34 17.65 0.08
CA HIS A 23 -18.06 17.35 0.72
C HIS A 23 -17.93 15.87 1.14
N GLU A 24 -19.01 15.13 1.42
CA GLU A 24 -18.90 13.70 1.79
C GLU A 24 -18.22 12.82 0.73
N LYS A 25 -18.37 13.16 -0.55
CA LYS A 25 -17.69 12.44 -1.65
C LYS A 25 -16.23 12.86 -1.81
N GLN A 26 -15.87 14.05 -1.32
CA GLN A 26 -14.59 14.71 -1.58
C GLN A 26 -13.47 14.38 -0.59
N TYR A 27 -13.75 13.65 0.50
CA TYR A 27 -12.77 13.45 1.59
C TYR A 27 -12.50 11.98 1.97
N ARG A 28 -13.29 11.03 1.46
CA ARG A 28 -13.19 9.62 1.89
C ARG A 28 -11.92 8.85 1.46
N PRO A 29 -11.34 9.04 0.26
CA PRO A 29 -10.17 8.27 -0.17
C PRO A 29 -8.88 8.65 0.57
N LEU A 30 -8.67 9.95 0.83
CA LEU A 30 -7.45 10.50 1.44
C LEU A 30 -7.31 10.20 2.95
N HIS A 31 -8.36 9.66 3.57
CA HIS A 31 -8.37 9.31 5.01
C HIS A 31 -8.56 7.81 5.25
N ARG A 32 -8.32 6.99 4.23
CA ARG A 32 -8.28 5.54 4.41
C ARG A 32 -7.04 5.17 5.24
N PHE A 33 -7.28 4.47 6.35
CA PHE A 33 -6.21 3.81 7.07
C PHE A 33 -5.66 2.68 6.22
N SER A 34 -4.35 2.49 6.29
CA SER A 34 -3.73 1.33 5.69
C SER A 34 -4.21 0.04 6.35
N ALA A 35 -4.30 -1.04 5.58
CA ALA A 35 -4.60 -2.35 6.12
C ALA A 35 -3.51 -2.81 7.09
N VAL A 36 -2.26 -2.34 6.93
CA VAL A 36 -1.19 -2.55 7.93
C VAL A 36 -1.53 -1.90 9.26
N SER A 37 -2.02 -0.65 9.24
CA SER A 37 -2.42 0.04 10.48
C SER A 37 -3.60 -0.67 11.17
N ALA A 38 -4.58 -1.14 10.38
CA ALA A 38 -5.69 -1.94 10.90
C ALA A 38 -5.21 -3.27 11.49
N ALA A 39 -4.26 -3.95 10.84
CA ALA A 39 -3.67 -5.19 11.33
C ALA A 39 -2.92 -4.98 12.65
N ILE A 40 -2.12 -3.91 12.76
CA ILE A 40 -1.45 -3.55 14.02
C ILE A 40 -2.47 -3.37 15.14
N GLY A 41 -3.52 -2.57 14.92
CA GLY A 41 -4.57 -2.35 15.92
C GLY A 41 -5.30 -3.63 16.31
N PHE A 42 -5.55 -4.52 15.34
CA PHE A 42 -6.16 -5.83 15.61
C PHE A 42 -5.26 -6.72 16.47
N ILE A 43 -3.98 -6.85 16.13
CA ILE A 43 -3.04 -7.70 16.86
C ILE A 43 -2.83 -7.15 18.27
N ASP A 44 -2.69 -5.83 18.42
CA ASP A 44 -2.47 -5.16 19.71
C ASP A 44 -3.65 -5.35 20.68
N ALA A 45 -4.89 -5.42 20.14
CA ALA A 45 -6.08 -5.69 20.93
C ALA A 45 -6.20 -7.14 21.44
N LEU A 46 -5.34 -8.07 20.97
CA LEU A 46 -5.35 -9.46 21.41
C LEU A 46 -4.51 -9.65 22.69
N SER A 47 -4.98 -10.56 23.56
CA SER A 47 -4.17 -11.02 24.69
C SER A 47 -2.89 -11.73 24.22
N LEU A 48 -1.89 -11.79 25.08
CA LEU A 48 -0.59 -12.36 24.77
C LEU A 48 -0.69 -13.83 24.30
N ASP A 49 -1.55 -14.63 24.93
CA ASP A 49 -1.79 -16.02 24.52
C ASP A 49 -2.36 -16.13 23.09
N LYS A 50 -3.27 -15.22 22.74
CA LYS A 50 -3.86 -15.16 21.39
C LYS A 50 -2.83 -14.68 20.36
N ARG A 51 -2.03 -13.66 20.69
CA ARG A 51 -0.94 -13.21 19.80
C ARG A 51 0.10 -14.30 19.56
N SER A 52 0.41 -15.08 20.60
CA SER A 52 1.33 -16.22 20.56
C SER A 52 0.82 -17.40 19.74
N SER A 53 -0.50 -17.50 19.51
CA SER A 53 -1.10 -18.57 18.70
C SER A 53 -1.21 -18.20 17.21
N LEU A 54 -1.12 -16.91 16.85
CA LEU A 54 -1.12 -16.47 15.46
C LEU A 54 0.05 -17.07 14.69
N ARG A 55 -0.20 -17.46 13.44
CA ARG A 55 0.83 -18.04 12.55
C ARG A 55 0.94 -17.31 11.24
N ASN A 56 -0.19 -16.91 10.66
CA ASN A 56 -0.24 -16.28 9.35
C ASN A 56 -1.19 -15.09 9.37
N ILE A 57 -0.72 -13.94 8.89
CA ILE A 57 -1.55 -12.76 8.65
C ILE A 57 -1.36 -12.35 7.20
N ASN A 58 -2.45 -12.23 6.47
CA ASN A 58 -2.46 -11.71 5.11
C ASN A 58 -3.04 -10.30 5.15
N ILE A 59 -2.21 -9.31 4.85
CA ILE A 59 -2.60 -7.91 4.75
C ILE A 59 -2.81 -7.61 3.26
N HIS A 60 -4.00 -7.17 2.90
CA HIS A 60 -4.37 -6.85 1.53
C HIS A 60 -4.56 -5.35 1.39
N GLU A 61 -3.59 -4.68 0.77
CA GLU A 61 -3.64 -3.26 0.48
C GLU A 61 -4.17 -3.07 -0.96
N ASP A 62 -5.49 -3.16 -1.11
CA ASP A 62 -6.18 -3.11 -2.41
C ASP A 62 -6.77 -1.73 -2.73
N ARG A 63 -6.42 -0.71 -1.93
CA ARG A 63 -6.86 0.67 -2.09
C ARG A 63 -5.76 1.61 -1.67
N ILE A 64 -5.76 2.82 -2.20
CA ILE A 64 -4.91 3.89 -1.68
C ILE A 64 -5.30 4.17 -0.22
N SER A 65 -4.30 4.14 0.63
CA SER A 65 -4.30 4.66 2.00
C SER A 65 -3.27 5.80 2.09
N GLY A 66 -3.13 6.42 3.26
CA GLY A 66 -2.05 7.37 3.49
C GLY A 66 -0.65 6.83 3.15
N TYR A 67 0.39 7.65 3.31
CA TYR A 67 1.77 7.22 3.02
C TYR A 67 2.10 5.88 3.72
N PRO A 68 2.34 4.79 2.95
CA PRO A 68 2.53 3.43 3.44
C PRO A 68 3.96 3.21 3.93
N ASP A 69 4.86 4.11 3.52
CA ASP A 69 6.28 4.10 3.82
C ASP A 69 6.48 4.08 5.34
N GLY A 70 7.12 3.02 5.81
CA GLY A 70 7.52 2.81 7.20
C GLY A 70 6.44 2.17 8.09
N GLN A 71 5.29 1.77 7.55
CA GLN A 71 4.24 1.13 8.34
C GLN A 71 4.58 -0.31 8.72
N ALA A 72 5.36 -1.02 7.89
CA ALA A 72 5.73 -2.40 8.17
C ALA A 72 6.67 -2.51 9.38
N ILE A 73 7.39 -1.44 9.71
CA ILE A 73 8.21 -1.34 10.94
C ILE A 73 7.33 -1.54 12.19
N GLY A 74 6.07 -1.08 12.16
CA GLY A 74 5.13 -1.25 13.26
C GLY A 74 4.76 -2.72 13.54
N LEU A 75 5.05 -3.64 12.63
CA LEU A 75 4.81 -5.07 12.80
C LEU A 75 5.95 -5.81 13.53
N ILE A 76 7.14 -5.20 13.61
CA ILE A 76 8.35 -5.82 14.18
C ILE A 76 8.13 -6.35 15.61
N PRO A 77 7.51 -5.59 16.55
CA PRO A 77 7.32 -6.08 17.92
C PRO A 77 6.55 -7.40 17.98
N PHE A 78 5.52 -7.57 17.15
CA PHE A 78 4.70 -8.77 17.12
C PHE A 78 5.44 -9.97 16.52
N CYS A 79 6.25 -9.76 15.49
CA CYS A 79 7.10 -10.80 14.93
C CYS A 79 8.22 -11.22 15.90
N ARG A 80 8.74 -10.29 16.71
CA ARG A 80 9.73 -10.61 17.76
C ARG A 80 9.13 -11.39 18.92
N GLU A 81 7.93 -11.02 19.36
CA GLU A 81 7.15 -11.72 20.39
C GLU A 81 6.81 -13.15 19.94
N ASN A 82 6.35 -13.30 18.69
CA ASN A 82 5.98 -14.58 18.12
C ASN A 82 6.82 -14.87 16.86
N LYS A 83 7.96 -15.53 17.06
CA LYS A 83 8.89 -15.92 15.97
C LYS A 83 8.29 -16.87 14.92
N ARG A 84 7.09 -17.42 15.18
CA ARG A 84 6.34 -18.27 14.23
C ARG A 84 5.31 -17.48 13.42
N LEU A 85 5.14 -16.19 13.70
CA LEU A 85 4.26 -15.31 12.94
C LEU A 85 4.88 -15.01 11.57
N ARG A 86 4.09 -15.23 10.53
CA ARG A 86 4.41 -14.92 9.14
C ARG A 86 3.38 -13.92 8.62
N ILE A 87 3.86 -12.79 8.11
CA ILE A 87 3.04 -11.71 7.57
C ILE A 87 3.28 -11.63 6.07
N ARG A 88 2.21 -11.76 5.30
CA ARG A 88 2.21 -11.48 3.87
C ARG A 88 1.51 -10.16 3.65
N HIS A 89 2.25 -9.16 3.18
CA HIS A 89 1.74 -7.86 2.84
C HIS A 89 1.61 -7.76 1.32
N LYS A 90 0.37 -7.80 0.84
CA LYS A 90 0.02 -7.81 -0.56
C LYS A 90 -0.42 -6.41 -0.99
N LEU A 91 0.34 -5.78 -1.88
CA LEU A 91 0.01 -4.51 -2.51
C LEU A 91 -0.60 -4.78 -3.89
N SER A 92 -1.79 -4.25 -4.15
CA SER A 92 -2.37 -4.28 -5.50
C SER A 92 -1.61 -3.33 -6.42
N MET A 93 -1.06 -3.85 -7.52
CA MET A 93 -0.43 -3.02 -8.55
C MET A 93 -1.45 -2.04 -9.14
N VAL A 94 -2.65 -2.52 -9.44
CA VAL A 94 -3.69 -1.75 -10.14
C VAL A 94 -4.43 -0.83 -9.18
N ARG A 95 -4.94 -1.38 -8.08
CA ARG A 95 -5.90 -0.71 -7.18
C ARG A 95 -5.21 0.07 -6.05
N ASN A 96 -3.89 -0.04 -5.93
CA ASN A 96 -3.12 0.72 -4.95
C ASN A 96 -1.97 1.47 -5.63
N LEU A 97 -1.00 0.78 -6.24
CA LEU A 97 0.22 1.42 -6.73
C LEU A 97 -0.03 2.35 -7.92
N PHE A 98 -0.81 1.94 -8.92
CA PHE A 98 -1.10 2.78 -10.09
C PHE A 98 -1.94 3.98 -9.72
N GLU A 99 -2.94 3.79 -8.86
CA GLU A 99 -3.72 4.91 -8.35
C GLU A 99 -2.82 5.90 -7.58
N ARG A 100 -1.83 5.43 -6.79
CA ARG A 100 -0.86 6.33 -6.13
C ARG A 100 -0.01 7.13 -7.12
N VAL A 101 0.46 6.51 -8.20
CA VAL A 101 1.20 7.21 -9.26
C VAL A 101 0.34 8.27 -9.93
N TYR A 102 -0.93 7.96 -10.12
CA TYR A 102 -1.89 8.88 -10.69
C TYR A 102 -2.10 10.11 -9.79
N LEU A 103 -2.21 9.91 -8.47
CA LEU A 103 -2.43 11.00 -7.51
C LEU A 103 -1.20 11.82 -7.16
N SER A 104 -0.01 11.23 -7.19
CA SER A 104 1.23 11.95 -6.85
C SER A 104 1.61 13.03 -7.87
N GLN A 105 0.96 13.06 -9.05
CA GLN A 105 1.28 13.96 -10.16
C GLN A 105 0.32 15.15 -10.30
N GLY A 106 -0.44 15.47 -9.24
CA GLY A 106 -1.24 16.71 -9.18
C GLY A 106 -2.62 16.65 -9.84
N SER A 107 -3.15 15.45 -10.06
CA SER A 107 -4.54 15.24 -10.49
C SER A 107 -5.53 15.77 -9.43
N ALA A 108 -6.58 16.44 -9.91
CA ALA A 108 -7.59 17.04 -9.04
C ALA A 108 -8.49 15.95 -8.44
N PHE A 109 -9.12 16.19 -7.29
CA PHE A 109 -9.94 15.18 -6.62
C PHE A 109 -11.07 14.58 -7.51
N GLY A 110 -11.58 15.35 -8.48
CA GLY A 110 -12.54 14.86 -9.49
C GLY A 110 -12.04 13.64 -10.27
N ASP A 111 -10.72 13.55 -10.45
CA ASP A 111 -10.04 12.49 -11.17
C ASP A 111 -10.06 11.15 -10.39
N ILE A 112 -10.08 11.18 -9.05
CA ILE A 112 -10.22 9.97 -8.21
C ILE A 112 -11.61 9.35 -8.37
N GLN A 113 -12.65 10.18 -8.34
CA GLN A 113 -14.02 9.70 -8.46
C GLN A 113 -14.31 9.18 -9.87
N GLU A 114 -13.73 9.83 -10.88
CA GLU A 114 -13.77 9.36 -12.26
C GLU A 114 -12.99 8.05 -12.42
N LEU A 115 -11.82 7.90 -11.79
CA LEU A 115 -11.05 6.65 -11.78
C LEU A 115 -11.80 5.51 -11.08
N GLU A 116 -12.37 5.73 -9.88
CA GLU A 116 -13.21 4.73 -9.19
C GLU A 116 -14.47 4.38 -10.02
N SER A 117 -15.06 5.35 -10.74
CA SER A 117 -16.22 5.10 -11.61
C SER A 117 -15.84 4.36 -12.91
N GLN A 118 -14.66 4.64 -13.49
CA GLN A 118 -14.13 3.91 -14.64
C GLN A 118 -13.73 2.47 -14.26
N ARG A 119 -13.26 2.28 -13.03
CA ARG A 119 -12.98 0.97 -12.43
C ARG A 119 -14.23 0.09 -12.36
N ASP A 120 -15.34 0.64 -11.85
CA ASP A 120 -16.59 -0.10 -11.71
C ASP A 120 -17.27 -0.38 -13.07
N ARG A 121 -16.89 0.34 -14.13
CA ARG A 121 -17.31 0.09 -15.52
C ARG A 121 -16.44 -0.93 -16.26
N GLY A 122 -15.42 -1.51 -15.63
CA GLY A 122 -14.52 -2.46 -16.28
C GLY A 122 -13.71 -1.83 -17.42
N ALA A 123 -13.49 -0.52 -17.40
CA ALA A 123 -12.74 0.17 -18.45
C ALA A 123 -11.31 -0.40 -18.48
N ARG A 124 -10.98 -1.01 -19.62
CA ARG A 124 -9.69 -1.66 -19.85
C ARG A 124 -8.58 -0.61 -19.73
N TRP A 125 -7.57 -0.89 -18.93
CA TRP A 125 -6.40 -0.05 -18.66
C TRP A 125 -5.44 0.00 -19.88
N THR A 126 -5.97 0.07 -21.10
CA THR A 126 -5.23 -0.08 -22.37
C THR A 126 -4.88 1.24 -23.04
N ASN A 127 -5.14 2.39 -22.40
CA ASN A 127 -4.72 3.67 -22.96
C ASN A 127 -3.18 3.79 -22.90
N LYS A 128 -2.53 3.80 -24.07
CA LYS A 128 -1.07 3.82 -24.21
C LYS A 128 -0.41 5.04 -23.55
N SER A 129 -1.08 6.19 -23.57
CA SER A 129 -0.62 7.42 -22.91
C SER A 129 -0.67 7.27 -21.38
N PHE A 130 -1.72 6.63 -20.87
CA PHE A 130 -1.86 6.28 -19.46
C PHE A 130 -0.75 5.32 -19.00
N LEU A 131 -0.47 4.28 -19.77
CA LEU A 131 0.62 3.33 -19.46
C LEU A 131 2.00 3.99 -19.43
N ALA A 132 2.27 4.90 -20.36
CA ALA A 132 3.53 5.64 -20.36
C ALA A 132 3.69 6.52 -19.13
N HIS A 133 2.60 7.15 -18.69
CA HIS A 133 2.55 8.04 -17.54
C HIS A 133 2.68 7.29 -16.21
N ILE A 134 2.01 6.13 -16.07
CA ILE A 134 2.18 5.25 -14.91
C ILE A 134 3.62 4.73 -14.83
N ALA A 135 4.21 4.30 -15.95
CA ALA A 135 5.57 3.75 -15.95
C ALA A 135 6.65 4.72 -15.43
N GLU A 136 6.45 6.04 -15.61
CA GLU A 136 7.40 7.05 -15.14
C GLU A 136 7.39 7.20 -13.61
N GLY A 137 6.20 7.29 -13.01
CA GLY A 137 6.07 7.46 -11.56
C GLY A 137 6.11 6.16 -10.75
N LEU A 138 5.81 5.02 -11.37
CA LEU A 138 5.73 3.72 -10.68
C LEU A 138 7.08 3.29 -10.09
N TYR A 139 8.18 3.65 -10.74
CA TYR A 139 9.53 3.29 -10.27
C TYR A 139 9.76 3.73 -8.83
N THR A 140 9.48 5.00 -8.54
CA THR A 140 9.73 5.57 -7.22
C THR A 140 8.88 4.89 -6.16
N ILE A 141 7.61 4.62 -6.45
CA ILE A 141 6.70 4.00 -5.47
C ILE A 141 7.11 2.55 -5.21
N VAL A 142 7.34 1.77 -6.26
CA VAL A 142 7.78 0.37 -6.13
C VAL A 142 9.15 0.30 -5.43
N ALA A 143 10.08 1.19 -5.79
CA ALA A 143 11.40 1.25 -5.15
C ALA A 143 11.29 1.58 -3.67
N ASN A 144 10.41 2.50 -3.25
CA ASN A 144 10.19 2.81 -1.83
C ASN A 144 9.62 1.59 -1.08
N CYS A 145 8.62 0.91 -1.64
CA CYS A 145 8.05 -0.30 -1.01
C CYS A 145 9.10 -1.40 -0.85
N LEU A 146 9.94 -1.62 -1.88
CA LEU A 146 11.02 -2.60 -1.83
C LEU A 146 12.10 -2.19 -0.82
N ALA A 147 12.52 -0.92 -0.84
CA ALA A 147 13.53 -0.40 0.08
C ALA A 147 13.08 -0.54 1.53
N GLU A 148 11.82 -0.26 1.83
CA GLU A 148 11.25 -0.50 3.17
C GLU A 148 11.33 -1.98 3.53
N ALA A 149 10.84 -2.88 2.66
CA ALA A 149 10.85 -4.31 2.93
C ALA A 149 12.27 -4.87 3.14
N MET A 150 13.25 -4.36 2.38
CA MET A 150 14.66 -4.69 2.52
C MET A 150 15.29 -4.14 3.79
N PHE A 151 14.79 -3.02 4.33
CA PHE A 151 15.28 -2.42 5.56
C PHE A 151 14.73 -3.11 6.82
N LEU A 152 13.64 -3.89 6.72
CA LEU A 152 13.01 -4.52 7.89
C LEU A 152 13.94 -5.44 8.69
N PRO A 153 14.79 -6.31 8.08
CA PRO A 153 15.74 -7.12 8.84
C PRO A 153 16.71 -6.26 9.67
N ASP A 154 17.27 -5.20 9.09
CA ASP A 154 18.16 -4.26 9.78
C ASP A 154 17.46 -3.53 10.94
N ALA A 155 16.15 -3.28 10.79
CA ALA A 155 15.31 -2.73 11.85
C ALA A 155 14.92 -3.77 12.93
N GLY A 156 15.34 -5.03 12.80
CA GLY A 156 15.13 -6.10 13.77
C GLY A 156 13.91 -6.99 13.50
N MET A 157 13.38 -6.98 12.28
CA MET A 157 12.37 -7.94 11.84
C MET A 157 13.00 -9.34 11.75
N PRO A 158 12.43 -10.37 12.39
CA PRO A 158 12.96 -11.73 12.30
C PRO A 158 12.91 -12.29 10.87
N ASP A 159 13.91 -13.12 10.52
CA ASP A 159 14.02 -13.67 9.17
C ASP A 159 12.79 -14.47 8.72
N GLY A 160 12.35 -14.17 7.50
CA GLY A 160 11.17 -14.75 6.86
C GLY A 160 9.85 -14.42 7.55
N SER A 161 9.81 -13.55 8.57
CA SER A 161 8.55 -13.20 9.25
C SER A 161 7.68 -12.24 8.42
N TYR A 162 8.27 -11.58 7.42
CA TYR A 162 7.57 -10.66 6.53
C TYR A 162 7.85 -11.00 5.07
N THR A 163 6.82 -10.86 4.23
CA THR A 163 6.91 -11.01 2.79
C THR A 163 6.08 -9.91 2.13
N LEU A 164 6.73 -9.07 1.32
CA LEU A 164 6.05 -8.13 0.44
C LEU A 164 5.68 -8.84 -0.87
N LEU A 165 4.43 -8.72 -1.28
CA LEU A 165 3.92 -9.24 -2.54
C LEU A 165 3.33 -8.10 -3.36
N LEU A 166 3.84 -7.91 -4.58
CA LEU A 166 3.25 -7.03 -5.57
C LEU A 166 2.31 -7.87 -6.45
N ASP A 167 1.00 -7.63 -6.35
CA ASP A 167 0.01 -8.40 -7.09
C ASP A 167 -0.50 -7.66 -8.32
N ALA A 168 -0.27 -8.25 -9.49
CA ALA A 168 -0.77 -7.74 -10.75
C ALA A 168 -2.28 -7.97 -10.94
N GLU A 169 -2.90 -8.83 -10.11
CA GLU A 169 -4.30 -9.26 -10.29
C GLU A 169 -4.53 -9.76 -11.73
N ASP A 170 -5.60 -9.34 -12.40
CA ASP A 170 -5.88 -9.67 -13.80
C ASP A 170 -5.06 -8.84 -14.81
N ALA A 171 -4.15 -7.99 -14.34
CA ALA A 171 -3.37 -7.07 -15.16
C ALA A 171 -1.92 -7.52 -15.39
N THR A 172 -1.66 -8.83 -15.37
CA THR A 172 -0.32 -9.42 -15.52
C THR A 172 0.40 -8.94 -16.78
N ASP A 173 -0.27 -8.93 -17.94
CA ASP A 173 0.33 -8.50 -19.20
C ASP A 173 0.73 -7.01 -19.16
N MET A 174 -0.14 -6.17 -18.58
CA MET A 174 0.10 -4.74 -18.41
C MET A 174 1.27 -4.49 -17.46
N CYS A 175 1.27 -5.14 -16.29
CA CYS A 175 2.36 -5.00 -15.32
C CYS A 175 3.69 -5.44 -15.94
N SER A 176 3.70 -6.58 -16.64
CA SER A 176 4.88 -7.08 -17.35
C SER A 176 5.39 -6.08 -18.40
N ALA A 177 4.49 -5.49 -19.19
CA ALA A 177 4.85 -4.47 -20.17
C ALA A 177 5.46 -3.21 -19.52
N ILE A 178 4.91 -2.76 -18.39
CA ILE A 178 5.43 -1.62 -17.63
C ILE A 178 6.82 -1.94 -17.06
N PHE A 179 6.99 -3.08 -16.40
CA PHE A 179 8.29 -3.51 -15.87
C PHE A 179 9.36 -3.63 -16.96
N ASN A 180 9.02 -4.24 -18.10
CA ASN A 180 9.92 -4.33 -19.25
C ASN A 180 10.33 -2.94 -19.76
N LYS A 181 9.38 -2.00 -19.87
CA LYS A 181 9.66 -0.63 -20.31
C LYS A 181 10.56 0.12 -19.33
N MET A 182 10.37 -0.05 -18.03
CA MET A 182 11.24 0.53 -16.99
C MET A 182 12.67 0.00 -17.13
N TYR A 183 12.83 -1.30 -17.35
CA TYR A 183 14.14 -1.93 -17.56
C TYR A 183 14.84 -1.40 -18.82
N SER A 184 14.14 -1.32 -19.96
CA SER A 184 14.69 -0.79 -21.21
C SER A 184 15.09 0.69 -21.10
N THR A 185 14.29 1.50 -20.41
CA THR A 185 14.54 2.95 -20.27
C THR A 185 15.73 3.23 -19.33
N LYS A 186 15.93 2.41 -18.29
CA LYS A 186 17.09 2.54 -17.39
C LYS A 186 18.38 1.99 -17.99
N ARG A 187 18.30 0.93 -18.80
CA ARG A 187 19.44 0.42 -19.58
C ARG A 187 19.96 1.47 -20.57
N LEU A 188 19.07 2.28 -21.15
CA LEU A 188 19.42 3.43 -21.99
C LEU A 188 20.04 4.61 -21.19
N ARG A 189 19.80 4.70 -19.88
CA ARG A 189 20.36 5.74 -18.99
C ARG A 189 21.59 5.28 -18.20
N GLY A 190 22.12 4.08 -18.45
CA GLY A 190 23.38 3.60 -17.85
C GLY A 190 23.28 3.10 -16.40
N TRP A 191 22.08 2.90 -15.85
CA TRP A 191 21.90 2.34 -14.50
C TRP A 191 21.70 0.83 -14.61
N TYR A 192 22.70 0.05 -14.18
CA TYR A 192 22.58 -1.41 -14.06
C TYR A 192 21.76 -1.75 -12.81
N LEU A 193 20.61 -2.40 -13.00
CA LEU A 193 19.90 -3.08 -11.92
C LEU A 193 20.56 -4.46 -11.73
N PRO A 194 20.81 -4.90 -10.48
CA PRO A 194 21.10 -6.31 -10.24
C PRO A 194 19.85 -7.12 -10.62
N VAL A 195 20.06 -8.12 -11.47
CA VAL A 195 19.05 -9.11 -11.85
C VAL A 195 18.70 -9.93 -10.60
N LEU A 196 17.42 -10.02 -10.27
CA LEU A 196 16.88 -10.96 -9.27
C LEU A 196 16.95 -12.39 -9.79
#